data_AF-A0A497UV06-F1
#
_entry.id   AF-A0A497UV06-F1
#
_cell.length_a   1.000
_cell.length_b   1.000
_cell.length_c   1.000
_cell.angle_alpha   90.00
_cell.angle_beta   90.00
_cell.angle_gamma   90.00
#
_symmetry.space_group_name_H-M   'P 1'
#
loop_
_entity.id
_entity.type
_entity.pdbx_description
1 polymer ?
#
loop_
_entity_poly.entity_id
_entity_poly.type
_entity_poly.pdbx_seq_one_letter_code
_entity_poly.pdbx_strand_id
1 'polypeptide(L)'
;MITLEEIKQYFGEECKTFPEVTEVNDRLSEKTKYILYEIGLPSYSGYGGDYITLDRLQVINNRYLKYGTRKGDLAHYSECIDMFTSEIVFNLNYEGDNDEYHVLNTDLESSLKYVYVYVRFRAEIKIPQTFGEYYKNHSQYAKELKRQLLQINDDVKNETWANLIEEMDLGVI
;
A
#
# COMPACT_ATOMS: atom_id res chain seq x y z
N MET A 1 -17.37 7.49 3.19
CA MET A 1 -16.63 6.23 3.43
C MET A 1 -16.05 5.85 2.08
N ILE A 2 -14.73 5.64 1.99
CA ILE A 2 -14.04 5.31 0.72
C ILE A 2 -14.49 3.92 0.27
N THR A 3 -14.97 3.79 -0.96
CA THR A 3 -15.39 2.49 -1.53
C THR A 3 -14.34 1.93 -2.50
N LEU A 4 -14.39 0.62 -2.76
CA LEU A 4 -13.48 -0.03 -3.71
C LEU A 4 -13.72 0.47 -5.14
N GLU A 5 -14.96 0.75 -5.50
CA GLU A 5 -15.34 1.28 -6.80
C GLU A 5 -14.82 2.70 -7.02
N GLU A 6 -14.84 3.54 -5.97
CA GLU A 6 -14.22 4.87 -5.99
C GLU A 6 -12.71 4.77 -6.26
N ILE A 7 -12.03 3.83 -5.59
CA ILE A 7 -10.60 3.60 -5.77
C ILE A 7 -10.31 3.12 -7.20
N LYS A 8 -11.07 2.13 -7.68
CA LYS A 8 -10.95 1.62 -9.06
C LYS A 8 -11.14 2.72 -10.09
N GLN A 9 -12.13 3.59 -9.89
CA GLN A 9 -12.39 4.71 -10.79
C GLN A 9 -11.25 5.73 -10.79
N TYR A 10 -10.65 6.00 -9.63
CA TYR A 10 -9.55 6.95 -9.50
C TYR A 10 -8.26 6.47 -10.17
N PHE A 11 -7.85 5.23 -9.93
CA PHE A 11 -6.64 4.67 -10.53
C PHE A 11 -6.85 4.21 -11.98
N GLY A 12 -8.09 3.88 -12.37
CA GLY A 12 -8.43 3.55 -13.74
C GLY A 12 -7.62 2.36 -14.27
N GLU A 13 -6.91 2.59 -15.38
CA GLU A 13 -6.12 1.55 -16.05
C GLU A 13 -4.91 1.05 -15.23
N GLU A 14 -4.47 1.80 -14.22
CA GLU A 14 -3.38 1.38 -13.32
C GLU A 14 -3.82 0.25 -12.37
N CYS A 15 -5.12 0.10 -12.11
CA CYS A 15 -5.66 -0.98 -11.30
C CYS A 15 -5.63 -2.30 -12.08
N LYS A 16 -4.63 -3.13 -11.78
CA LYS A 16 -4.41 -4.39 -12.46
C LYS A 16 -5.03 -5.56 -11.71
N THR A 17 -5.87 -6.32 -12.39
CA THR A 17 -6.41 -7.58 -11.88
C THR A 17 -5.50 -8.75 -12.20
N PHE A 18 -5.66 -9.82 -11.45
CA PHE A 18 -4.96 -11.08 -11.66
C PHE A 18 -5.91 -12.14 -12.21
N PRO A 19 -5.43 -13.09 -13.04
CA PRO A 19 -6.17 -14.31 -13.29
C PRO A 19 -6.45 -15.03 -11.97
N GLU A 20 -7.63 -15.64 -11.85
CA GLU A 20 -7.99 -16.40 -10.65
C GLU A 20 -7.01 -17.57 -10.41
N VAL A 21 -6.46 -17.67 -9.21
CA VAL A 21 -5.52 -18.73 -8.81
C VAL A 21 -6.17 -19.62 -7.76
N THR A 22 -6.76 -20.73 -8.20
CA THR A 22 -7.56 -21.61 -7.35
C THR A 22 -6.75 -22.28 -6.22
N GLU A 23 -5.45 -22.50 -6.41
CA GLU A 23 -4.57 -23.18 -5.45
C GLU A 23 -4.39 -22.45 -4.11
N VAL A 24 -4.58 -21.13 -4.10
CA VAL A 24 -4.44 -20.29 -2.90
C VAL A 24 -5.78 -19.74 -2.41
N ASN A 25 -6.86 -19.86 -3.20
CA ASN A 25 -8.15 -19.24 -2.91
C ASN A 25 -8.76 -19.66 -1.57
N ASP A 26 -8.54 -20.91 -1.13
CA ASP A 26 -9.04 -21.41 0.16
C ASP A 26 -8.39 -20.71 1.37
N ARG A 27 -7.27 -20.01 1.15
CA ARG A 27 -6.54 -19.24 2.16
C ARG A 27 -6.82 -17.74 2.09
N LEU A 28 -7.64 -17.29 1.13
CA LEU A 28 -7.96 -15.87 0.93
C LEU A 28 -9.41 -15.58 1.30
N SER A 29 -9.63 -14.45 1.95
CA SER A 29 -11.00 -13.98 2.21
C SER A 29 -11.73 -13.63 0.91
N GLU A 30 -13.06 -13.73 0.90
CA GLU A 30 -13.88 -13.31 -0.26
C GLU A 30 -13.59 -11.87 -0.67
N LYS A 31 -13.34 -10.99 0.31
CA LYS A 31 -12.98 -9.59 0.06
C LYS A 31 -11.64 -9.48 -0.67
N THR A 32 -10.64 -10.25 -0.24
CA THR A 32 -9.31 -10.27 -0.89
C THR A 32 -9.43 -10.79 -2.32
N LYS A 33 -10.18 -11.87 -2.55
CA LYS A 33 -10.43 -12.42 -3.89
C LYS A 33 -11.12 -11.39 -4.79
N TYR A 34 -12.17 -10.72 -4.30
CA TYR A 34 -12.85 -9.64 -5.03
C TYR A 34 -11.87 -8.53 -5.42
N ILE A 35 -10.99 -8.11 -4.50
CA ILE A 35 -9.99 -7.08 -4.80
C ILE A 35 -9.01 -7.56 -5.87
N LEU A 36 -8.45 -8.76 -5.75
CA LEU A 36 -7.44 -9.26 -6.68
C LEU A 36 -7.99 -9.53 -8.09
N TYR A 37 -9.23 -10.04 -8.19
CA TYR A 37 -9.76 -10.56 -9.44
C TYR A 37 -10.71 -9.59 -10.16
N GLU A 38 -11.36 -8.68 -9.43
CA GLU A 38 -12.37 -7.78 -10.02
C GLU A 38 -12.03 -6.30 -9.89
N ILE A 39 -11.45 -5.87 -8.76
CA ILE A 39 -11.08 -4.46 -8.54
C ILE A 39 -9.72 -4.12 -9.14
N GLY A 40 -8.72 -4.94 -8.83
CA GLY A 40 -7.32 -4.75 -9.20
C GLY A 40 -6.53 -3.93 -8.18
N LEU A 41 -5.20 -4.01 -8.28
CA LEU A 41 -4.26 -3.26 -7.44
C LEU A 41 -3.48 -2.25 -8.29
N PRO A 42 -3.35 -0.98 -7.84
CA PRO A 42 -2.68 0.06 -8.61
C PRO A 42 -1.16 -0.04 -8.51
N SER A 43 -0.47 0.24 -9.60
CA SER A 43 0.91 0.74 -9.51
C SER A 43 0.86 2.21 -9.05
N TYR A 44 1.79 2.62 -8.20
CA TYR A 44 1.77 3.98 -7.65
C TYR A 44 3.15 4.48 -7.26
N SER A 45 3.36 5.79 -7.35
CA SER A 45 4.54 6.42 -6.76
C SER A 45 4.28 6.71 -5.28
N GLY A 46 5.05 6.08 -4.41
CA GLY A 46 4.88 6.09 -2.97
C GLY A 46 6.05 6.69 -2.19
N TYR A 47 6.02 6.51 -0.87
CA TYR A 47 7.18 6.68 -0.01
C TYR A 47 8.21 5.58 -0.31
N GLY A 48 9.45 5.92 -0.62
CA GLY A 48 10.50 4.96 -0.99
C GLY A 48 10.63 4.64 -2.48
N GLY A 49 9.72 5.12 -3.35
CA GLY A 49 9.88 5.02 -4.81
C GLY A 49 8.60 4.63 -5.55
N ASP A 50 8.76 4.14 -6.77
CA ASP A 50 7.65 3.65 -7.62
C ASP A 50 7.34 2.19 -7.32
N TYR A 51 6.13 1.90 -6.91
CA TYR A 51 5.61 0.56 -6.64
C TYR A 51 4.87 0.04 -7.88
N ILE A 52 5.10 -1.23 -8.21
CA ILE A 52 4.60 -1.88 -9.42
C ILE A 52 3.84 -3.14 -9.05
N THR A 53 2.59 -3.23 -9.52
CA THR A 53 1.79 -4.45 -9.45
C THR A 53 2.29 -5.49 -10.47
N LEU A 54 2.52 -6.72 -10.03
CA LEU A 54 3.04 -7.79 -10.87
C LEU A 54 2.05 -8.22 -11.96
N ASP A 55 2.55 -8.88 -13.00
CA ASP A 55 1.71 -9.56 -14.01
C ASP A 55 0.96 -10.77 -13.45
N ARG A 56 1.55 -11.41 -12.44
CA ARG A 56 1.06 -12.66 -11.85
C ARG A 56 1.39 -12.69 -10.37
N LEU A 57 0.48 -13.29 -9.61
CA LEU A 57 0.71 -13.59 -8.20
C LEU A 57 1.81 -14.66 -8.07
N GLN A 58 2.64 -14.55 -7.03
CA GLN A 58 3.70 -15.51 -6.74
C GLN A 58 3.62 -15.98 -5.29
N VAL A 59 3.65 -17.29 -5.08
CA VAL A 59 3.69 -17.86 -3.72
C VAL A 59 5.14 -17.95 -3.26
N ILE A 60 5.43 -17.36 -2.10
CA ILE A 60 6.73 -17.38 -1.44
C ILE A 60 6.60 -18.13 -0.12
N ASN A 61 7.51 -19.09 0.11
CA ASN A 61 7.61 -19.88 1.34
C ASN A 61 6.28 -20.53 1.78
N ASN A 62 5.39 -20.85 0.82
CA ASN A 62 4.04 -21.40 1.04
C ASN A 62 3.15 -20.57 2.00
N ARG A 63 3.50 -19.31 2.25
CA ARG A 63 2.82 -18.43 3.21
C ARG A 63 2.43 -17.08 2.61
N TYR A 64 3.32 -16.49 1.84
CA TYR A 64 3.15 -15.14 1.32
C TYR A 64 2.74 -15.17 -0.14
N LEU A 65 1.72 -14.39 -0.49
CA LEU A 65 1.26 -14.20 -1.86
C LEU A 65 1.74 -12.83 -2.34
N LYS A 66 2.87 -12.81 -3.06
CA LYS A 66 3.46 -11.59 -3.61
C LYS A 66 2.59 -11.08 -4.76
N TYR A 67 2.22 -9.81 -4.67
CA TYR A 67 1.43 -9.11 -5.69
C TYR A 67 2.15 -7.87 -6.23
N GLY A 68 3.14 -7.34 -5.52
CA GLY A 68 3.80 -6.08 -5.84
C GLY A 68 5.31 -6.08 -5.58
N THR A 69 5.98 -5.11 -6.16
CA THR A 69 7.41 -4.82 -5.94
C THR A 69 7.71 -3.34 -6.15
N ARG A 70 8.98 -2.92 -6.05
CA ARG A 70 9.43 -1.57 -6.35
C ARG A 70 10.21 -1.56 -7.68
N LYS A 71 10.05 -0.50 -8.46
CA LYS A 71 10.74 -0.31 -9.74
C LYS A 71 12.25 -0.35 -9.55
N GLY A 72 12.90 -1.23 -10.30
CA GLY A 72 14.35 -1.44 -10.20
C GLY A 72 14.76 -2.39 -9.06
N ASP A 73 13.82 -2.92 -8.29
CA ASP A 73 14.08 -3.74 -7.11
C ASP A 73 13.21 -5.02 -7.05
N LEU A 74 12.98 -5.63 -8.21
CA LEU A 74 12.13 -6.82 -8.34
C LEU A 74 12.62 -8.00 -7.49
N ALA A 75 13.95 -8.11 -7.35
CA ALA A 75 14.62 -9.22 -6.68
C ALA A 75 14.66 -9.06 -5.16
N HIS A 76 14.68 -7.84 -4.62
CA HIS A 76 14.88 -7.62 -3.19
C HIS A 76 13.66 -7.04 -2.49
N TYR A 77 12.73 -6.38 -3.19
CA TYR A 77 11.51 -5.87 -2.59
C TYR A 77 10.27 -6.71 -2.96
N SER A 78 9.49 -7.08 -1.96
CA SER A 78 8.23 -7.81 -2.13
C SER A 78 7.13 -7.19 -1.29
N GLU A 79 6.00 -6.86 -1.90
CA GLU A 79 4.73 -6.64 -1.20
C GLU A 79 3.87 -7.90 -1.33
N CYS A 80 3.41 -8.40 -0.19
CA CYS A 80 2.74 -9.68 -0.07
C CYS A 80 1.50 -9.59 0.81
N ILE A 81 0.56 -10.49 0.53
CA ILE A 81 -0.49 -10.88 1.47
C ILE A 81 0.04 -12.07 2.27
N ASP A 82 0.05 -12.01 3.59
CA ASP A 82 0.21 -13.20 4.43
C ASP A 82 -1.10 -14.01 4.37
N MET A 83 -1.06 -15.18 3.74
CA MET A 83 -2.25 -16.01 3.54
C MET A 83 -2.80 -16.63 4.83
N PHE A 84 -2.11 -16.49 5.97
CA PHE A 84 -2.55 -17.02 7.26
C PHE A 84 -3.13 -15.93 8.18
N THR A 85 -2.62 -14.70 8.07
CA THR A 85 -3.10 -13.57 8.90
C THR A 85 -3.95 -12.57 8.12
N SER A 86 -3.95 -12.65 6.78
CA SER A 86 -4.51 -11.65 5.85
C SER A 86 -3.80 -10.30 5.84
N GLU A 87 -2.75 -10.13 6.66
CA GLU A 87 -2.00 -8.90 6.74
C GLU A 87 -1.25 -8.62 5.44
N ILE A 88 -1.12 -7.34 5.13
CA ILE A 88 -0.26 -6.88 4.06
C ILE A 88 1.11 -6.61 4.66
N VAL A 89 2.12 -7.23 4.10
CA VAL A 89 3.50 -7.16 4.57
C VAL A 89 4.43 -6.80 3.43
N PHE A 90 5.58 -6.22 3.76
CA PHE A 90 6.69 -6.12 2.83
C PHE A 90 7.95 -6.78 3.37
N ASN A 91 8.82 -7.20 2.46
CA ASN A 91 10.15 -7.72 2.76
C ASN A 91 11.18 -7.02 1.87
N LEU A 92 12.31 -6.65 2.47
CA LEU A 92 13.51 -6.06 1.84
C LEU A 92 14.67 -7.03 2.01
N ASN A 93 14.98 -7.82 0.99
CA ASN A 93 15.99 -8.86 1.02
C ASN A 93 17.16 -8.59 0.06
N TYR A 94 17.98 -7.58 0.37
CA TYR A 94 19.14 -7.19 -0.45
C TYR A 94 20.26 -8.25 -0.49
N GLU A 95 20.48 -8.97 0.61
CA GLU A 95 21.59 -9.92 0.77
C GLU A 95 21.19 -11.39 0.59
N GLY A 96 19.89 -11.66 0.39
CA GLY A 96 19.35 -13.00 0.16
C GLY A 96 19.10 -13.81 1.44
N ASP A 97 19.33 -13.23 2.61
CA ASP A 97 19.21 -13.85 3.93
C ASP A 97 18.23 -13.13 4.88
N ASN A 98 17.57 -12.05 4.41
CA ASN A 98 16.56 -11.37 5.21
C ASN A 98 15.16 -11.98 5.00
N ASP A 99 14.74 -12.78 5.97
CA ASP A 99 13.40 -13.37 6.05
C ASP A 99 12.41 -12.50 6.85
N GLU A 100 12.78 -11.27 7.23
CA GLU A 100 11.91 -10.38 8.01
C GLU A 100 10.83 -9.75 7.12
N TYR A 101 9.59 -9.92 7.53
CA TYR A 101 8.42 -9.29 6.91
C TYR A 101 7.84 -8.26 7.87
N HIS A 102 7.72 -7.02 7.40
CA HIS A 102 7.17 -5.91 8.17
C HIS A 102 5.73 -5.66 7.76
N VAL A 103 4.86 -5.43 8.74
CA VAL A 103 3.43 -5.20 8.51
C VAL A 103 3.21 -3.79 7.96
N LEU A 104 2.45 -3.71 6.87
CA LEU A 104 1.92 -2.47 6.29
C LEU A 104 0.51 -2.20 6.80
N ASN A 105 -0.38 -3.18 6.67
CA ASN A 105 -1.80 -3.03 6.97
C ASN A 105 -2.41 -4.35 7.44
N THR A 106 -3.53 -4.28 8.17
CA THR A 106 -4.23 -5.48 8.66
C THR A 106 -4.84 -6.34 7.56
N ASP A 107 -5.14 -5.73 6.40
CA ASP A 107 -5.80 -6.40 5.28
C ASP A 107 -5.64 -5.61 3.97
N LEU A 108 -5.97 -6.26 2.86
CA LEU A 108 -5.82 -5.69 1.51
C LEU A 108 -6.76 -4.51 1.25
N GLU A 109 -7.96 -4.50 1.83
CA GLU A 109 -8.90 -3.38 1.65
C GLU A 109 -8.37 -2.12 2.33
N SER A 110 -7.87 -2.26 3.54
CA SER A 110 -7.22 -1.20 4.30
C SER A 110 -5.99 -0.68 3.57
N SER A 111 -5.10 -1.57 3.10
CA SER A 111 -3.93 -1.17 2.30
C SER A 111 -4.31 -0.37 1.05
N LEU A 112 -5.29 -0.83 0.29
CA LEU A 112 -5.75 -0.15 -0.92
C LEU A 112 -6.34 1.24 -0.62
N LYS A 113 -7.09 1.38 0.48
CA LYS A 113 -7.61 2.69 0.94
C LYS A 113 -6.49 3.62 1.41
N TYR A 114 -5.47 3.10 2.09
CA TYR A 114 -4.31 3.89 2.51
C TYR A 114 -3.54 4.43 1.30
N VAL A 115 -3.24 3.58 0.31
CA VAL A 115 -2.60 3.97 -0.95
C VAL A 115 -3.43 5.03 -1.67
N TYR A 116 -4.74 4.85 -1.77
CA TYR A 116 -5.65 5.84 -2.35
C TYR A 116 -5.56 7.21 -1.67
N VAL A 117 -5.67 7.24 -0.34
CA VAL A 117 -5.57 8.49 0.45
C VAL A 117 -4.21 9.15 0.23
N TYR A 118 -3.12 8.38 0.32
CA TYR A 118 -1.77 8.91 0.15
C TYR A 118 -1.55 9.54 -1.23
N VAL A 119 -1.93 8.82 -2.30
CA VAL A 119 -1.75 9.29 -3.67
C VAL A 119 -2.57 10.56 -3.92
N ARG A 120 -3.83 10.59 -3.49
CA ARG A 120 -4.67 11.80 -3.59
C ARG A 120 -4.11 12.96 -2.81
N PHE A 121 -3.67 12.72 -1.58
CA PHE A 121 -3.10 13.74 -0.71
C PHE A 121 -1.91 14.44 -1.37
N ARG A 122 -1.05 13.70 -2.09
CA ARG A 122 0.09 14.28 -2.82
C ARG A 122 -0.31 15.01 -4.10
N ALA A 123 -1.35 14.55 -4.79
CA ALA A 123 -1.76 15.10 -6.09
C ALA A 123 -2.68 16.33 -5.98
N GLU A 124 -3.43 16.47 -4.88
CA GLU A 124 -4.49 17.48 -4.80
C GLU A 124 -3.98 18.89 -4.48
N ILE A 125 -4.22 19.81 -5.41
CA ILE A 125 -3.89 21.25 -5.33
C ILE A 125 -4.51 21.93 -4.09
N LYS A 126 -5.64 21.41 -3.59
CA LYS A 126 -6.34 21.99 -2.43
C LYS A 126 -5.49 21.95 -1.16
N ILE A 127 -4.62 20.94 -1.00
CA ILE A 127 -3.75 20.83 0.18
C ILE A 127 -2.73 22.00 0.19
N PRO A 128 -1.93 22.24 -0.87
CA PRO A 128 -1.10 23.44 -0.98
C PRO A 128 -1.83 24.77 -0.85
N GLN A 129 -3.05 24.89 -1.36
CA GLN A 129 -3.85 26.11 -1.18
C GLN A 129 -4.25 26.36 0.28
N THR A 130 -4.40 25.30 1.07
CA THR A 130 -4.84 25.40 2.48
C THR A 130 -3.67 25.65 3.42
N PHE A 131 -2.57 24.90 3.25
CA PHE A 131 -1.43 24.95 4.17
C PHE A 131 -0.27 25.80 3.66
N GLY A 132 -0.22 26.11 2.36
CA GLY A 132 0.93 26.74 1.72
C GLY A 132 2.03 25.73 1.38
N GLU A 133 3.25 26.24 1.14
CA GLU A 133 4.39 25.42 0.74
C GLU A 133 4.69 24.31 1.76
N TYR A 134 4.97 23.10 1.25
CA TYR A 134 5.24 21.92 2.06
C TYR A 134 6.37 22.13 3.06
N TYR A 135 7.56 22.56 2.63
CA TYR A 135 8.73 22.69 3.52
C TYR A 135 8.54 23.69 4.67
N LYS A 136 7.60 24.63 4.56
CA LYS A 136 7.26 25.57 5.63
C LYS A 136 6.21 25.02 6.59
N ASN A 137 5.49 23.97 6.17
CA ASN A 137 4.28 23.46 6.84
C ASN A 137 4.25 21.94 6.97
N HIS A 138 5.38 21.25 6.81
CA HIS A 138 5.50 19.79 6.73
C HIS A 138 4.77 19.06 7.88
N SER A 139 4.82 19.61 9.10
CA SER A 139 4.08 19.10 10.26
C SER A 139 2.54 19.14 10.09
N GLN A 140 2.00 20.19 9.46
CA GLN A 140 0.56 20.27 9.17
C GLN A 140 0.15 19.23 8.13
N TYR A 141 0.99 19.02 7.11
CA TYR A 141 0.78 17.98 6.12
C TYR A 141 0.80 16.58 6.74
N ALA A 142 1.78 16.29 7.60
CA ALA A 142 1.87 15.02 8.32
C ALA A 142 0.63 14.76 9.19
N LYS A 143 0.20 15.78 9.95
CA LYS A 143 -1.02 15.69 10.79
C LYS A 143 -2.28 15.47 9.98
N GLU A 144 -2.43 16.15 8.85
CA GLU A 144 -3.61 15.97 7.99
C GLU A 144 -3.63 14.59 7.32
N LEU A 145 -2.50 14.12 6.79
CA LEU A 145 -2.41 12.76 6.24
C LEU A 145 -2.75 11.72 7.32
N LYS A 146 -2.14 11.81 8.51
CA LYS A 146 -2.46 10.93 9.64
C LYS A 146 -3.94 10.98 9.99
N ARG A 147 -4.54 12.18 10.04
CA ARG A 147 -5.97 12.37 10.34
C ARG A 147 -6.86 11.65 9.32
N GLN A 148 -6.51 11.68 8.03
CA GLN A 148 -7.27 10.99 6.98
C GLN A 148 -7.10 9.48 7.06
N LEU A 149 -5.88 8.98 7.28
CA LEU A 149 -5.61 7.54 7.42
C LEU A 149 -6.32 6.93 8.64
N LEU A 150 -6.38 7.65 9.76
CA LEU A 150 -7.14 7.25 10.96
C LEU A 150 -8.66 7.10 10.72
N GLN A 151 -9.20 7.62 9.61
CA GLN A 151 -10.61 7.39 9.25
C GLN A 151 -10.86 5.99 8.69
N ILE A 152 -9.81 5.26 8.31
CA ILE A 152 -9.87 3.90 7.79
C ILE A 152 -9.75 2.92 8.96
N ASN A 153 -8.62 2.96 9.67
CA ASN A 153 -8.30 2.16 10.85
C ASN A 153 -7.06 2.74 11.56
N ASP A 154 -6.51 2.00 12.52
CA ASP A 154 -5.35 2.40 13.31
C ASP A 154 -3.97 1.96 12.75
N ASP A 155 -3.89 1.39 11.54
CA ASP A 155 -2.63 0.89 10.95
C ASP A 155 -1.57 1.98 10.79
N VAL A 156 -1.98 3.25 10.65
CA VAL A 156 -1.09 4.41 10.62
C VAL A 156 -0.27 4.60 11.91
N LYS A 157 -0.63 3.91 13.00
CA LYS A 157 0.13 3.88 14.24
C LYS A 157 1.23 2.82 14.25
N ASN A 158 1.22 1.90 13.27
CA ASN A 158 2.19 0.82 13.15
C ASN A 158 3.37 1.23 12.25
N GLU A 159 4.50 0.59 12.48
CA GLU A 159 5.86 0.90 11.99
C GLU A 159 5.91 1.68 10.68
N THR A 160 5.53 1.08 9.55
CA THR A 160 5.82 1.65 8.22
C THR A 160 5.10 2.97 7.96
N TRP A 161 3.80 3.03 8.24
CA TRP A 161 3.03 4.25 8.08
C TRP A 161 3.38 5.27 9.15
N ALA A 162 3.67 4.82 10.38
CA ALA A 162 4.12 5.70 11.45
C ALA A 162 5.44 6.40 11.10
N ASN A 163 6.41 5.66 10.53
CA ASN A 163 7.70 6.19 10.08
C ASN A 163 7.52 7.25 8.99
N LEU A 164 6.68 7.00 7.98
CA LEU A 164 6.35 8.01 6.96
C LEU A 164 5.79 9.28 7.60
N ILE A 165 4.84 9.16 8.52
CA ILE A 165 4.25 10.31 9.19
C ILE A 165 5.28 11.06 10.03
N GLU A 166 6.14 10.36 10.75
CA GLU A 166 7.21 10.95 11.55
C GLU A 166 8.23 11.70 10.67
N GLU A 167 8.71 11.09 9.59
CA GLU A 167 9.65 11.72 8.66
C GLU A 167 9.04 12.95 7.98
N MET A 168 7.75 12.91 7.62
CA MET A 168 7.03 14.10 7.15
C MET A 168 6.92 15.17 8.24
N ASP A 169 6.65 14.79 9.50
CA ASP A 169 6.54 15.75 10.61
C ASP A 169 7.89 16.40 10.92
N LEU A 170 9.00 15.69 10.68
CA LEU A 170 10.37 16.20 10.77
C LEU A 170 10.83 16.99 9.53
N GLY A 171 10.08 16.92 8.42
CA GLY A 171 10.41 17.62 7.16
C GLY A 171 11.56 16.97 6.38
N VAL A 172 11.76 15.65 6.55
CA VAL A 172 12.83 14.87 5.92
C VAL A 172 12.47 14.49 4.48
N ILE A 173 11.19 14.24 4.21
CA ILE A 173 10.62 13.87 2.90
C ILE A 173 10.11 15.12 2.18
#